data_AF-A0A520BEA4-F1
#
_entry.id   AF-A0A520BEA4-F1
#
_cell.length_a   1.000
_cell.length_b   1.000
_cell.length_c   1.000
_cell.angle_alpha   90.00
_cell.angle_beta   90.00
_cell.angle_gamma   90.00
#
_symmetry.space_group_name_H-M   'P 1'
#
loop_
_entity.id
_entity.type
_entity.pdbx_description
1 polymer ?
#
loop_
_entity_poly.entity_id
_entity_poly.type
_entity_poly.pdbx_seq_one_letter_code
_entity_poly.pdbx_strand_id
1 'polypeptide(L)'
;MLLTYMLLCGISVMAQNRSFEFYDGTFNFNLDSSLIISTVNKPTTAEALNFYSKIESADTRTIISALKAYQEKHHLNDWIYYQLIRKTAEEISPKAENYFSYTLYKWYLLSKCGYDARIAIGNNQIVFYVNNDEDISDIPFFMIGDKKYMCLNYHDYGKLFKQSVYVPVKLKIPEATKPFSYKVTRMPEFKPETYEEKDLQFSYKQKVYHF
;
A
#
# COMPACT_ATOMS: atom_id res chain seq x y z
N MET A 1 15.33 -51.80 26.81
CA MET A 1 15.36 -50.41 27.27
C MET A 1 15.98 -49.56 26.17
N LEU A 2 15.16 -49.07 25.22
CA LEU A 2 15.58 -48.13 24.19
C LEU A 2 14.84 -46.82 24.46
N LEU A 3 15.58 -45.77 24.86
CA LEU A 3 15.04 -44.42 24.96
C LEU A 3 15.21 -43.73 23.61
N THR A 4 14.10 -43.47 22.95
CA THR A 4 14.02 -42.62 21.77
C THR A 4 14.00 -41.16 22.22
N TYR A 5 15.05 -40.40 21.93
CA TYR A 5 15.05 -38.95 22.12
C TYR A 5 14.32 -38.30 20.94
N MET A 6 13.09 -37.85 21.18
CA MET A 6 12.36 -37.00 20.24
C MET A 6 12.79 -35.54 20.49
N LEU A 7 13.65 -35.02 19.61
CA LEU A 7 14.01 -33.60 19.59
C LEU A 7 12.81 -32.80 19.06
N LEU A 8 12.04 -32.22 19.98
CA LEU A 8 11.09 -31.16 19.66
C LEU A 8 11.87 -29.87 19.38
N CYS A 9 12.06 -29.57 18.09
CA CYS A 9 12.55 -28.27 17.65
C CYS A 9 11.40 -27.26 17.83
N GLY A 10 11.39 -26.53 18.93
CA GLY A 10 10.48 -25.41 19.14
C GLY A 10 10.92 -24.22 18.29
N ILE A 11 10.29 -24.00 17.15
CA ILE A 11 10.34 -22.71 16.49
C ILE A 11 9.31 -21.83 17.21
N SER A 12 9.76 -20.99 18.14
CA SER A 12 8.91 -19.90 18.63
C SER A 12 8.86 -18.83 17.55
N VAL A 13 7.86 -18.90 16.66
CA VAL A 13 7.52 -17.79 15.78
C VAL A 13 6.82 -16.74 16.65
N MET A 14 7.57 -15.71 17.05
CA MET A 14 7.00 -14.59 17.79
C MET A 14 6.36 -13.63 16.80
N ALA A 15 5.06 -13.81 16.56
CA ALA A 15 4.30 -12.85 15.80
C ALA A 15 4.10 -11.58 16.64
N GLN A 16 4.47 -10.42 16.09
CA GLN A 16 4.44 -9.16 16.82
C GLN A 16 3.11 -8.46 16.57
N ASN A 17 2.38 -8.14 17.65
CA ASN A 17 1.19 -7.30 17.53
C ASN A 17 1.64 -5.85 17.29
N ARG A 18 1.10 -5.25 16.22
CA ARG A 18 1.34 -3.87 15.82
C ARG A 18 0.01 -3.12 15.86
N SER A 19 0.07 -1.83 16.19
CA SER A 19 -1.10 -0.98 16.21
C SER A 19 -0.74 0.46 15.93
N PHE A 20 -1.70 1.18 15.34
CA PHE A 20 -1.60 2.62 15.14
C PHE A 20 -2.99 3.26 15.03
N GLU A 21 -3.09 4.53 15.40
CA GLU A 21 -4.30 5.33 15.15
C GLU A 21 -4.49 5.58 13.65
N PHE A 22 -5.71 5.41 13.17
CA PHE A 22 -6.09 5.64 11.78
C PHE A 22 -7.57 5.95 11.66
N TYR A 23 -7.93 7.06 11.02
CA TYR A 23 -9.33 7.47 10.90
C TYR A 23 -9.97 7.59 12.29
N ASP A 24 -11.15 7.03 12.51
CA ASP A 24 -11.89 7.10 13.79
C ASP A 24 -11.57 5.94 14.76
N GLY A 25 -10.37 5.34 14.68
CA GLY A 25 -10.03 4.18 15.51
C GLY A 25 -8.56 3.79 15.53
N THR A 26 -8.28 2.67 16.22
CA THR A 26 -6.95 2.04 16.24
C THR A 26 -6.99 0.81 15.35
N PHE A 27 -6.16 0.80 14.31
CA PHE A 27 -5.92 -0.40 13.52
C PHE A 27 -4.95 -1.30 14.28
N ASN A 28 -5.29 -2.57 14.44
CA ASN A 28 -4.48 -3.58 15.10
C ASN A 28 -4.26 -4.74 14.13
N PHE A 29 -3.03 -5.20 14.01
CA PHE A 29 -2.71 -6.37 13.21
C PHE A 29 -1.55 -7.15 13.81
N ASN A 30 -1.47 -8.41 13.43
CA ASN A 30 -0.41 -9.30 13.82
C ASN A 30 0.59 -9.42 12.67
N LEU A 31 1.86 -9.15 12.95
CA LEU A 31 2.96 -9.28 11.99
C LEU A 31 3.75 -10.54 12.29
N ASP A 32 3.46 -11.60 11.53
CA ASP A 32 4.27 -12.81 11.54
C ASP A 32 5.67 -12.51 10.97
N SER A 33 6.72 -13.10 11.55
CA SER A 33 8.09 -12.86 11.09
C SER A 33 8.33 -13.32 9.65
N SER A 34 7.56 -14.31 9.15
CA SER A 34 7.58 -14.74 7.75
C SER A 34 7.10 -13.67 6.76
N LEU A 35 6.36 -12.65 7.25
CA LEU A 35 5.94 -11.52 6.44
C LEU A 35 7.03 -10.47 6.26
N ILE A 36 8.17 -10.57 6.95
CA ILE A 36 9.31 -9.65 6.82
C ILE A 36 10.26 -10.18 5.75
N ILE A 37 10.08 -9.73 4.51
CA ILE A 37 10.83 -10.21 3.34
C ILE A 37 12.04 -9.31 3.09
N SER A 38 13.24 -9.85 3.30
CA SER A 38 14.47 -9.18 2.90
C SER A 38 14.49 -8.97 1.39
N THR A 39 14.57 -7.70 0.99
CA THR A 39 14.55 -7.26 -0.41
C THR A 39 15.72 -6.32 -0.63
N VAL A 40 16.49 -6.52 -1.71
CA VAL A 40 17.55 -5.56 -2.09
C VAL A 40 16.88 -4.29 -2.62
N ASN A 41 17.35 -3.11 -2.21
CA ASN A 41 16.82 -1.83 -2.69
C ASN A 41 17.32 -1.50 -4.11
N LYS A 42 17.01 -2.39 -5.06
CA LYS A 42 17.35 -2.30 -6.47
C LYS A 42 16.14 -2.77 -7.29
N PRO A 43 15.31 -1.83 -7.77
CA PRO A 43 14.10 -2.16 -8.51
C PRO A 43 14.41 -2.95 -9.79
N THR A 44 14.08 -4.25 -9.78
CA THR A 44 14.15 -5.13 -10.95
C THR A 44 12.95 -6.06 -10.97
N THR A 45 12.54 -6.50 -12.17
CA THR A 45 11.46 -7.49 -12.32
C THR A 45 11.80 -8.79 -11.59
N ALA A 46 13.06 -9.24 -11.64
CA ALA A 46 13.50 -10.45 -10.94
C ALA A 46 13.28 -10.34 -9.43
N GLU A 47 13.65 -9.20 -8.82
CA GLU A 47 13.44 -9.00 -7.38
C GLU A 47 11.97 -8.87 -7.00
N ALA A 48 11.14 -8.24 -7.84
CA ALA A 48 9.69 -8.20 -7.59
C ALA A 48 9.06 -9.61 -7.62
N LEU A 49 9.49 -10.46 -8.54
CA LEU A 49 9.04 -11.86 -8.62
C LEU A 49 9.55 -12.70 -7.44
N ASN A 50 10.80 -12.48 -7.03
CA ASN A 50 11.39 -13.11 -5.85
C ASN A 50 10.63 -12.72 -4.56
N PHE A 51 10.35 -11.43 -4.38
CA PHE A 51 9.51 -10.95 -3.29
C PHE A 51 8.15 -11.63 -3.29
N TYR A 52 7.45 -11.63 -4.44
CA TYR A 52 6.14 -12.24 -4.57
C TYR A 52 6.14 -13.73 -4.19
N SER A 53 7.11 -14.49 -4.70
CA SER A 53 7.24 -15.92 -4.39
C SER A 53 7.43 -16.18 -2.89
N LYS A 54 8.16 -15.32 -2.19
CA LYS A 54 8.41 -15.47 -0.75
C LYS A 54 7.17 -15.09 0.06
N ILE A 55 6.56 -13.94 -0.22
CA ILE A 55 5.41 -13.46 0.56
C ILE A 55 4.17 -14.35 0.36
N GLU A 56 3.99 -14.98 -0.81
CA GLU A 56 2.89 -15.95 -1.03
C GLU A 56 3.07 -17.24 -0.22
N SER A 57 4.29 -17.56 0.22
CA SER A 57 4.53 -18.70 1.12
C SER A 57 4.27 -18.38 2.60
N ALA A 58 4.12 -17.09 2.94
CA ALA A 58 3.83 -16.62 4.29
C ALA A 58 2.32 -16.62 4.58
N ASP A 59 1.94 -16.71 5.85
CA ASP A 59 0.54 -16.59 6.24
C ASP A 59 0.10 -15.12 6.27
N THR A 60 -0.46 -14.66 5.15
CA THR A 60 -0.99 -13.29 5.02
C THR A 60 -2.46 -13.18 5.40
N ARG A 61 -3.12 -14.28 5.77
CA ARG A 61 -4.58 -14.29 5.98
C ARG A 61 -5.00 -13.37 7.12
N THR A 62 -4.26 -13.37 8.22
CA THR A 62 -4.57 -12.58 9.41
C THR A 62 -4.54 -11.07 9.13
N ILE A 63 -3.46 -10.58 8.50
CA ILE A 63 -3.32 -9.16 8.15
C ILE A 63 -4.32 -8.72 7.08
N ILE A 64 -4.58 -9.55 6.05
CA ILE A 64 -5.57 -9.24 5.02
C ILE A 64 -6.99 -9.20 5.61
N SER A 65 -7.30 -10.12 6.54
CA SER A 65 -8.60 -10.13 7.22
C SER A 65 -8.76 -8.92 8.14
N ALA A 66 -7.71 -8.52 8.86
CA ALA A 66 -7.72 -7.31 9.68
C ALA A 66 -7.96 -6.06 8.85
N LEU A 67 -7.26 -5.90 7.71
CA LEU A 67 -7.44 -4.78 6.78
C LEU A 67 -8.88 -4.71 6.28
N LYS A 68 -9.44 -5.81 5.78
CA LYS A 68 -10.83 -5.86 5.27
C LYS A 68 -11.85 -5.58 6.37
N ALA A 69 -11.70 -6.19 7.54
CA ALA A 69 -12.58 -5.96 8.67
C ALA A 69 -12.57 -4.48 9.11
N TYR A 70 -11.40 -3.83 9.09
CA TYR A 70 -11.29 -2.40 9.39
C TYR A 70 -11.97 -1.54 8.32
N GLN A 71 -11.78 -1.87 7.04
CA GLN A 71 -12.45 -1.20 5.92
C GLN A 71 -13.96 -1.25 6.08
N GLU A 72 -14.51 -2.43 6.35
CA GLU A 72 -15.94 -2.65 6.51
C GLU A 72 -16.49 -1.93 7.74
N LYS A 73 -15.85 -2.09 8.90
CA LYS A 73 -16.27 -1.48 10.17
C LYS A 73 -16.33 0.05 10.09
N HIS A 74 -15.35 0.67 9.44
CA HIS A 74 -15.26 2.13 9.35
C HIS A 74 -15.85 2.70 8.05
N HIS A 75 -16.40 1.84 7.19
CA HIS A 75 -16.95 2.21 5.88
C HIS A 75 -15.96 3.05 5.04
N LEU A 76 -14.70 2.63 5.02
CA LEU A 76 -13.66 3.37 4.31
C LEU A 76 -13.88 3.28 2.80
N ASN A 77 -13.93 4.43 2.14
CA ASN A 77 -13.80 4.48 0.68
C ASN A 77 -12.41 4.00 0.24
N ASP A 78 -12.28 3.66 -1.04
CA ASP A 78 -11.08 3.06 -1.60
C ASP A 78 -9.83 3.92 -1.39
N TRP A 79 -9.94 5.25 -1.50
CA TRP A 79 -8.84 6.17 -1.24
C TRP A 79 -8.36 6.10 0.21
N ILE A 80 -9.27 6.25 1.18
CA ILE A 80 -8.91 6.17 2.60
C ILE A 80 -8.42 4.76 2.97
N TYR A 81 -9.01 3.72 2.38
CA TYR A 81 -8.55 2.36 2.60
C TYR A 81 -7.12 2.13 2.08
N TYR A 82 -6.78 2.73 0.93
CA TYR A 82 -5.40 2.72 0.46
C TYR A 82 -4.45 3.44 1.43
N GLN A 83 -4.89 4.54 2.06
CA GLN A 83 -4.08 5.20 3.08
C GLN A 83 -3.82 4.31 4.31
N LEU A 84 -4.78 3.46 4.69
CA LEU A 84 -4.57 2.42 5.71
C LEU A 84 -3.49 1.43 5.25
N ILE A 85 -3.61 0.91 4.03
CA ILE A 85 -2.64 -0.03 3.45
C ILE A 85 -1.24 0.58 3.37
N ARG A 86 -1.11 1.86 3.00
CA ARG A 86 0.17 2.58 2.98
C ARG A 86 0.82 2.62 4.36
N LYS A 87 0.04 2.90 5.40
CA LYS A 87 0.54 2.95 6.78
C LYS A 87 0.92 1.56 7.28
N THR A 88 0.13 0.54 6.95
CA THR A 88 0.48 -0.86 7.24
C THR A 88 1.77 -1.29 6.52
N ALA A 89 1.96 -0.91 5.26
CA ALA A 89 3.20 -1.18 4.54
C ALA A 89 4.41 -0.46 5.16
N GLU A 90 4.22 0.76 5.67
CA GLU A 90 5.27 1.52 6.39
C GLU A 90 5.72 0.80 7.67
N GLU A 91 4.78 0.23 8.44
CA GLU A 91 5.09 -0.54 9.65
C GLU A 91 5.87 -1.83 9.36
N ILE A 92 5.69 -2.42 8.18
CA ILE A 92 6.37 -3.67 7.78
C ILE A 92 7.73 -3.38 7.14
N SER A 93 7.78 -2.40 6.25
CA SER A 93 8.95 -2.02 5.48
C SER A 93 8.98 -0.49 5.33
N PRO A 94 9.70 0.21 6.20
CA PRO A 94 9.74 1.67 6.19
C PRO A 94 10.20 2.23 4.84
N LYS A 95 9.47 3.22 4.32
CA LYS A 95 9.76 3.84 3.01
C LYS A 95 11.16 4.42 2.96
N ALA A 96 11.62 5.00 4.07
CA ALA A 96 12.94 5.63 4.19
C ALA A 96 14.09 4.62 4.08
N GLU A 97 13.88 3.37 4.49
CA GLU A 97 14.88 2.32 4.45
C GLU A 97 14.92 1.63 3.08
N ASN A 98 13.73 1.31 2.54
CA ASN A 98 13.63 0.59 1.28
C ASN A 98 12.33 0.92 0.53
N TYR A 99 12.36 1.99 -0.27
CA TYR A 99 11.22 2.43 -1.08
C TYR A 99 10.68 1.32 -2.02
N PHE A 100 11.57 0.48 -2.55
CA PHE A 100 11.17 -0.62 -3.44
C PHE A 100 10.33 -1.66 -2.69
N SER A 101 10.83 -2.15 -1.55
CA SER A 101 10.13 -3.11 -0.70
C SER A 101 8.81 -2.53 -0.16
N TYR A 102 8.83 -1.30 0.34
CA TYR A 102 7.63 -0.55 0.75
C TYR A 102 6.55 -0.56 -0.35
N THR A 103 6.94 -0.29 -1.60
CA THR A 103 5.98 -0.25 -2.73
C THR A 103 5.47 -1.65 -3.09
N LEU A 104 6.30 -2.69 -2.97
CA LEU A 104 5.89 -4.07 -3.16
C LEU A 104 4.85 -4.51 -2.12
N TYR A 105 5.02 -4.14 -0.85
CA TYR A 105 4.00 -4.40 0.19
C TYR A 105 2.69 -3.69 -0.09
N LYS A 106 2.73 -2.40 -0.47
CA LYS A 106 1.51 -1.67 -0.86
C LYS A 106 0.76 -2.38 -1.98
N TRP A 107 1.47 -2.77 -3.04
CA TRP A 107 0.90 -3.49 -4.17
C TRP A 107 0.30 -4.82 -3.74
N TYR A 108 1.09 -5.64 -3.04
CA TYR A 108 0.68 -6.97 -2.60
C TYR A 108 -0.57 -6.92 -1.72
N LEU A 109 -0.56 -6.10 -0.66
CA LEU A 109 -1.67 -5.98 0.27
C LEU A 109 -2.94 -5.48 -0.44
N LEU A 110 -2.83 -4.43 -1.26
CA LEU A 110 -3.97 -3.90 -2.01
C LEU A 110 -4.55 -4.96 -2.97
N SER A 111 -3.70 -5.72 -3.66
CA SER A 111 -4.12 -6.81 -4.53
C SER A 111 -4.78 -7.97 -3.79
N LYS A 112 -4.23 -8.43 -2.66
CA LYS A 112 -4.86 -9.48 -1.83
C LYS A 112 -6.15 -8.99 -1.14
N CYS A 113 -6.31 -7.68 -0.99
CA CYS A 113 -7.57 -7.07 -0.59
C CYS A 113 -8.62 -7.01 -1.72
N GLY A 114 -8.26 -7.36 -2.95
CA GLY A 114 -9.19 -7.60 -4.07
C GLY A 114 -9.10 -6.60 -5.21
N TYR A 115 -8.23 -5.58 -5.12
CA TYR A 115 -8.10 -4.54 -6.15
C TYR A 115 -7.16 -4.96 -7.27
N ASP A 116 -7.55 -4.74 -8.52
CA ASP A 116 -6.72 -5.01 -9.70
C ASP A 116 -5.58 -3.99 -9.79
N ALA A 117 -4.50 -4.29 -9.08
CA ALA A 117 -3.33 -3.43 -8.95
C ALA A 117 -2.11 -4.08 -9.62
N ARG A 118 -1.29 -3.25 -10.28
CA ARG A 118 -0.17 -3.68 -11.13
C ARG A 118 1.08 -2.90 -10.78
N ILE A 119 2.24 -3.49 -11.03
CA ILE A 119 3.53 -2.81 -10.92
C ILE A 119 4.28 -2.85 -12.24
N ALA A 120 5.07 -1.81 -12.50
CA ALA A 120 6.00 -1.74 -13.61
C ALA A 120 7.36 -1.26 -13.11
N ILE A 121 8.43 -1.69 -13.75
CA ILE A 121 9.80 -1.42 -13.32
C ILE A 121 10.61 -0.88 -14.49
N GLY A 122 11.40 0.15 -14.23
CA GLY A 122 12.23 0.81 -15.22
C GLY A 122 12.93 2.02 -14.61
N ASN A 123 14.03 2.48 -15.21
CA ASN A 123 14.79 3.64 -14.72
C ASN A 123 15.14 3.56 -13.21
N ASN A 124 15.47 2.36 -12.71
CA ASN A 124 15.73 2.09 -11.30
C ASN A 124 14.59 2.53 -10.36
N GLN A 125 13.35 2.45 -10.83
CA GLN A 125 12.13 2.83 -10.12
C GLN A 125 11.08 1.72 -10.23
N ILE A 126 10.17 1.71 -9.26
CA ILE A 126 8.94 0.90 -9.29
C ILE A 126 7.73 1.83 -9.40
N VAL A 127 6.90 1.60 -10.40
CA VAL A 127 5.64 2.33 -10.57
C VAL A 127 4.49 1.42 -10.20
N PHE A 128 3.56 1.95 -9.42
CA PHE A 128 2.42 1.24 -8.88
C PHE A 128 1.13 1.79 -9.48
N TYR A 129 0.32 0.92 -10.06
CA TYR A 129 -0.90 1.25 -10.77
C TYR A 129 -2.11 0.53 -10.21
N VAL A 130 -3.28 1.13 -10.38
CA VAL A 130 -4.59 0.53 -10.05
C VAL A 130 -5.54 0.65 -11.23
N ASN A 131 -6.33 -0.39 -11.49
CA ASN A 131 -7.44 -0.29 -12.44
C ASN A 131 -8.44 0.76 -11.94
N ASN A 132 -8.87 1.67 -12.81
CA ASN A 132 -9.79 2.75 -12.46
C ASN A 132 -10.63 3.15 -13.67
N ASP A 133 -11.93 3.28 -13.46
CA ASP A 133 -12.91 3.61 -14.49
C ASP A 133 -13.36 5.09 -14.44
N GLU A 134 -12.71 5.91 -13.62
CA GLU A 134 -13.07 7.31 -13.39
C GLU A 134 -12.26 8.24 -14.29
N ASP A 135 -12.83 9.37 -14.70
CA ASP A 135 -12.07 10.36 -15.46
C ASP A 135 -11.27 11.25 -14.50
N ILE A 136 -9.96 11.04 -14.47
CA ILE A 136 -9.03 11.77 -13.60
C ILE A 136 -7.93 12.34 -14.49
N SER A 137 -7.88 13.67 -14.56
CA SER A 137 -6.87 14.40 -15.31
C SER A 137 -5.51 14.36 -14.61
N ASP A 138 -4.45 14.60 -15.38
CA ASP A 138 -3.08 14.84 -14.89
C ASP A 138 -2.38 13.69 -14.13
N ILE A 139 -3.00 12.50 -14.09
CA ILE A 139 -2.35 11.28 -13.59
C ILE A 139 -2.00 10.37 -14.77
N PRO A 140 -0.71 10.01 -14.96
CA PRO A 140 -0.32 9.08 -16.00
C PRO A 140 -1.01 7.72 -15.86
N PHE A 141 -1.43 7.15 -16.98
CA PHE A 141 -2.06 5.84 -17.04
C PHE A 141 -1.65 5.06 -18.28
N PHE A 142 -1.88 3.76 -18.28
CA PHE A 142 -1.82 2.92 -19.48
C PHE A 142 -3.10 2.11 -19.63
N MET A 143 -3.32 1.57 -20.83
CA MET A 143 -4.42 0.65 -21.12
C MET A 143 -3.88 -0.79 -21.24
N ILE A 144 -4.57 -1.76 -20.63
CA ILE A 144 -4.43 -3.18 -20.97
C ILE A 144 -5.81 -3.67 -21.40
N GLY A 145 -5.97 -3.92 -22.70
CA GLY A 145 -7.30 -4.16 -23.27
C GLY A 145 -8.18 -2.91 -23.11
N ASP A 146 -9.34 -3.09 -22.50
CA ASP A 146 -10.33 -2.06 -22.18
C ASP A 146 -10.14 -1.42 -20.80
N LYS A 147 -9.21 -1.94 -19.99
CA LYS A 147 -8.97 -1.47 -18.62
C LYS A 147 -7.91 -0.39 -18.54
N LYS A 148 -8.23 0.69 -17.81
CA LYS A 148 -7.34 1.83 -17.56
C LYS A 148 -6.64 1.68 -16.21
N TYR A 149 -5.30 1.69 -16.24
CA TYR A 149 -4.46 1.55 -15.05
C TYR A 149 -3.76 2.85 -14.73
N MET A 150 -4.16 3.50 -13.64
CA MET A 150 -3.70 4.82 -13.23
C MET A 150 -2.57 4.75 -12.20
N CYS A 151 -1.57 5.62 -12.34
CA CYS A 151 -0.36 5.63 -11.52
C CYS A 151 -0.63 6.20 -10.12
N LEU A 152 -0.55 5.34 -9.10
CA LEU A 152 -0.87 5.66 -7.71
C LEU A 152 0.29 6.35 -6.97
N ASN A 153 1.54 6.07 -7.36
CA ASN A 153 2.75 6.65 -6.76
C ASN A 153 3.43 7.72 -7.63
N TYR A 154 2.69 8.36 -8.55
CA TYR A 154 3.24 9.42 -9.41
C TYR A 154 3.87 10.57 -8.61
N HIS A 155 3.23 10.93 -7.49
CA HIS A 155 3.66 11.99 -6.57
C HIS A 155 5.04 11.76 -5.95
N ASP A 156 5.54 10.51 -5.92
CA ASP A 156 6.88 10.20 -5.42
C ASP A 156 8.00 10.55 -6.42
N TYR A 157 7.67 10.73 -7.71
CA TYR A 157 8.66 10.92 -8.78
C TYR A 157 8.60 12.29 -9.46
N GLY A 158 7.41 12.88 -9.59
CA GLY A 158 7.22 14.16 -10.28
C GLY A 158 7.92 14.19 -11.64
N LYS A 159 8.85 15.14 -11.83
CA LYS A 159 9.59 15.32 -13.09
C LYS A 159 10.50 14.14 -13.48
N LEU A 160 10.82 13.23 -12.54
CA LEU A 160 11.63 12.05 -12.81
C LEU A 160 10.84 10.90 -13.46
N PHE A 161 9.50 11.00 -13.48
CA PHE A 161 8.63 10.00 -14.08
C PHE A 161 8.79 9.95 -15.61
N LYS A 162 9.04 8.77 -16.17
CA LYS A 162 9.23 8.57 -17.61
C LYS A 162 8.46 7.35 -18.10
N GLN A 163 7.22 7.53 -18.52
CA GLN A 163 6.32 6.42 -18.82
C GLN A 163 6.88 5.35 -19.78
N SER A 164 7.61 5.76 -20.82
CA SER A 164 8.12 4.87 -21.88
C SER A 164 9.17 3.86 -21.42
N VAL A 165 9.76 4.02 -20.23
CA VAL A 165 10.85 3.16 -19.75
C VAL A 165 10.36 2.06 -18.80
N TYR A 166 9.10 2.10 -18.36
CA TYR A 166 8.58 1.16 -17.37
C TYR A 166 8.01 -0.08 -18.05
N VAL A 167 8.52 -1.24 -17.65
CA VAL A 167 8.07 -2.54 -18.15
C VAL A 167 7.14 -3.17 -17.13
N PRO A 168 5.87 -3.49 -17.49
CA PRO A 168 4.94 -4.16 -16.58
C PRO A 168 5.48 -5.51 -16.10
N VAL A 169 5.39 -5.76 -14.79
CA VAL A 169 5.68 -7.09 -14.23
C VAL A 169 4.49 -8.01 -14.53
N LYS A 170 4.74 -9.07 -15.31
CA LYS A 170 3.71 -10.04 -15.70
C LYS A 170 3.37 -10.96 -14.53
N LEU A 171 2.48 -10.49 -13.67
CA LEU A 171 1.95 -11.26 -12.55
C LEU A 171 0.43 -11.09 -12.43
N LYS A 172 -0.26 -12.19 -12.12
CA LYS A 172 -1.71 -12.22 -11.93
C LYS A 172 -2.01 -12.74 -10.53
N ILE A 173 -2.65 -11.91 -9.73
CA ILE A 173 -3.23 -12.28 -8.43
C ILE A 173 -4.71 -12.57 -8.68
N PRO A 174 -5.18 -13.83 -8.56
CA PRO A 174 -6.53 -14.21 -8.99
C PRO A 174 -7.66 -13.39 -8.36
N GLU A 175 -7.49 -12.96 -7.10
CA GLU A 175 -8.48 -12.21 -6.34
C GLU A 175 -8.52 -10.72 -6.71
N ALA A 176 -7.49 -10.20 -7.39
CA ALA A 176 -7.30 -8.79 -7.73
C ALA A 176 -8.11 -8.40 -8.98
N THR A 177 -9.42 -8.16 -8.80
CA THR A 177 -10.35 -7.88 -9.91
C THR A 177 -11.09 -6.55 -9.79
N LYS A 178 -11.23 -6.02 -8.56
CA LYS A 178 -12.01 -4.81 -8.26
C LYS A 178 -11.32 -3.55 -8.82
N PRO A 179 -12.04 -2.65 -9.52
CA PRO A 179 -11.51 -1.32 -9.83
C PRO A 179 -11.40 -0.46 -8.56
N PHE A 180 -10.45 0.46 -8.56
CA PHE A 180 -10.20 1.41 -7.48
C PHE A 180 -10.89 2.73 -7.76
N SER A 181 -11.58 3.31 -6.78
CA SER A 181 -12.15 4.67 -6.84
C SER A 181 -11.30 5.68 -6.07
N TYR A 182 -11.05 6.85 -6.66
CA TYR A 182 -10.40 7.97 -5.97
C TYR A 182 -11.40 8.86 -5.21
N LYS A 183 -12.69 8.57 -5.27
CA LYS A 183 -13.73 9.38 -4.62
C LYS A 183 -13.66 9.23 -3.11
N VAL A 184 -13.50 10.36 -2.43
CA VAL A 184 -13.69 10.46 -0.98
C VAL A 184 -15.18 10.68 -0.72
N THR A 185 -15.89 9.62 -0.35
CA THR A 185 -17.34 9.66 -0.12
C THR A 185 -17.73 9.93 1.34
N ARG A 186 -16.75 9.87 2.26
CA ARG A 186 -16.94 10.10 3.69
C ARG A 186 -15.66 10.68 4.29
N MET A 187 -15.82 11.76 5.06
CA MET A 187 -14.77 12.35 5.89
C MET A 187 -14.82 11.74 7.30
N PRO A 188 -13.67 11.65 8.01
CA PRO A 188 -13.66 11.24 9.41
C PRO A 188 -14.47 12.22 10.25
N GLU A 189 -14.98 11.75 11.38
CA GLU A 189 -15.61 12.64 12.36
C GLU A 189 -14.52 13.34 13.17
N PHE A 190 -14.31 14.62 12.88
CA PHE A 190 -13.40 15.45 13.68
C PHE A 190 -14.08 15.80 15.00
N LYS A 191 -13.42 15.47 16.12
CA LYS A 191 -13.89 15.89 17.43
C LYS A 191 -13.77 17.41 17.54
N PRO A 192 -14.76 18.12 18.13
CA PRO A 192 -14.69 19.56 18.36
C PRO A 192 -13.38 20.02 19.02
N GLU A 193 -12.84 19.19 19.90
CA GLU A 193 -11.57 19.42 20.62
C GLU A 193 -10.32 19.41 19.73
N THR A 194 -10.41 18.84 18.52
CA THR A 194 -9.29 18.75 17.56
C THR A 194 -9.31 19.84 16.49
N TYR A 195 -10.29 20.74 16.52
CA TYR A 195 -10.31 21.88 15.59
C TYR A 195 -9.26 22.91 16.01
N GLU A 196 -8.31 23.16 15.12
CA GLU A 196 -7.43 24.32 15.21
C GLU A 196 -7.97 25.43 14.31
N GLU A 197 -8.14 26.63 14.87
CA GLU A 197 -8.40 27.84 14.10
C GLU A 197 -7.05 28.43 13.64
N LYS A 198 -6.93 28.77 12.35
CA LYS A 198 -5.74 29.41 11.79
C LYS A 198 -6.14 30.61 10.98
N ASP A 199 -5.61 31.77 11.35
CA ASP A 199 -5.75 33.00 10.57
C ASP A 199 -5.07 32.82 9.21
N LEU A 200 -5.82 33.02 8.13
CA LEU A 200 -5.32 32.78 6.79
C LEU A 200 -4.90 34.11 6.16
N GLN A 201 -3.58 34.31 6.05
CA GLN A 201 -3.00 35.51 5.44
C GLN A 201 -2.36 35.17 4.08
N PHE A 202 -2.73 35.90 3.04
CA PHE A 202 -1.98 35.88 1.79
C PHE A 202 -1.80 37.26 1.20
N SER A 203 -0.68 37.44 0.49
CA SER A 203 -0.35 38.68 -0.20
C SER A 203 -0.61 38.52 -1.69
N TYR A 204 -1.43 39.40 -2.26
CA TYR A 204 -1.66 39.47 -3.70
C TYR A 204 -1.50 40.91 -4.18
N LYS A 205 -0.66 41.11 -5.21
CA LYS A 205 -0.34 42.44 -5.75
C LYS A 205 0.00 43.47 -4.65
N GLN A 206 0.89 43.10 -3.73
CA GLN A 206 1.33 43.92 -2.60
C GLN A 206 0.23 44.31 -1.59
N LYS A 207 -0.95 43.72 -1.70
CA LYS A 207 -2.02 43.86 -0.71
C LYS A 207 -2.13 42.59 0.12
N VAL A 208 -2.13 42.75 1.43
CA VAL A 208 -2.33 41.67 2.39
C VAL A 208 -3.81 41.48 2.64
N TYR A 209 -4.27 40.24 2.57
CA TYR A 209 -5.62 39.83 2.91
C TYR A 209 -5.58 38.92 4.15
N HIS A 210 -6.55 39.09 5.04
CA HIS A 210 -6.76 38.29 6.25
C HIS A 210 -8.18 37.72 6.22
N PHE A 211 -8.33 36.47 6.62
CA PHE A 211 -9.59 35.73 6.71
C PHE A 211 -9.64 34.91 7.99
#